data_AF-A0A1E7WR72-F1
#
_entry.id   AF-A0A1E7WR72-F1
#
_cell.length_a   1.000
_cell.length_b   1.000
_cell.length_c   1.000
_cell.angle_alpha   90.00
_cell.angle_beta   90.00
_cell.angle_gamma   90.00
#
_symmetry.space_group_name_H-M   'P 1'
#
loop_
_entity.id
_entity.type
_entity.pdbx_description
1 polymer ?
#
loop_
_entity_poly.entity_id
_entity_poly.type
_entity_poly.pdbx_seq_one_letter_code
_entity_poly.pdbx_strand_id
1 'polypeptide(L)'
;MSRYMLDTNICIYLMKNQPPAVARRFAQCSVGDVMISAITFAELEFGVLVSSDRVRQRRHLNNLIKSIPVGRLMHAPQPLMAPYAMRPKNAKGISSTN
;
A
#
# COMPACT_ATOMS: atom_id res chain seq x y z
N MET A 1 -4.76 -13.64 -10.28
CA MET A 1 -3.66 -12.65 -10.09
C MET A 1 -4.16 -11.61 -9.11
N SER A 2 -3.30 -11.16 -8.20
CA SER A 2 -3.63 -10.08 -7.27
C SER A 2 -4.04 -8.82 -8.03
N ARG A 3 -5.20 -8.26 -7.69
CA ARG A 3 -5.75 -7.05 -8.30
C ARG A 3 -5.27 -5.78 -7.60
N TYR A 4 -4.97 -5.86 -6.31
CA TYR A 4 -4.61 -4.73 -5.47
C TYR A 4 -3.34 -5.02 -4.67
N MET A 5 -2.44 -4.05 -4.62
CA MET A 5 -1.33 -4.03 -3.68
C MET A 5 -1.56 -2.92 -2.67
N LEU A 6 -1.62 -3.25 -1.37
CA LEU A 6 -1.86 -2.25 -0.32
C LEU A 6 -0.56 -1.55 0.07
N ASP A 7 -0.69 -0.27 0.40
CA ASP A 7 0.36 0.50 1.04
C ASP A 7 0.34 0.29 2.57
N THR A 8 1.31 0.89 3.24
CA THR A 8 1.48 0.77 4.69
C THR A 8 0.34 1.44 5.46
N ASN A 9 -0.16 2.58 4.97
CA ASN A 9 -1.25 3.31 5.62
C ASN A 9 -2.55 2.50 5.64
N ILE A 10 -2.93 1.90 4.51
CA ILE A 10 -4.12 1.05 4.40
C ILE A 10 -3.96 -0.19 5.29
N CYS A 11 -2.77 -0.79 5.36
CA CYS A 11 -2.50 -1.89 6.29
C CYS A 11 -2.69 -1.49 7.75
N ILE A 12 -2.20 -0.32 8.15
CA ILE A 12 -2.39 0.23 9.50
C ILE A 12 -3.88 0.46 9.78
N TYR A 13 -4.64 0.98 8.82
CA TYR A 13 -6.08 1.18 8.96
C TYR A 13 -6.84 -0.13 9.14
N LEU A 14 -6.46 -1.18 8.40
CA LEU A 14 -7.02 -2.53 8.58
C LEU A 14 -6.69 -3.10 9.96
N MET A 15 -5.44 -2.98 10.42
CA MET A 15 -5.01 -3.43 11.75
C MET A 15 -5.76 -2.73 12.88
N LYS A 16 -6.09 -1.44 12.70
CA LYS A 16 -6.86 -0.63 13.67
C LYS A 16 -8.38 -0.72 13.49
N ASN A 17 -8.85 -1.36 12.42
CA ASN A 17 -10.24 -1.35 11.98
C ASN A 17 -10.83 0.08 11.85
N GLN A 18 -10.00 1.06 11.47
CA GLN A 18 -10.37 2.46 11.35
C GLN A 18 -9.66 3.13 10.19
N PRO A 19 -10.38 3.80 9.26
CA PRO A 19 -11.84 3.97 9.27
C PRO A 19 -12.57 2.69 8.83
N PRO A 20 -13.79 2.41 9.33
CA PRO A 20 -14.56 1.21 8.98
C PRO A 20 -14.80 1.02 7.48
N ALA A 21 -14.78 2.10 6.71
CA ALA A 21 -14.91 2.07 5.25
C ALA A 21 -13.80 1.23 4.58
N VAL A 22 -12.57 1.26 5.10
CA VAL A 22 -11.45 0.49 4.56
C VAL A 22 -11.68 -1.00 4.78
N ALA A 23 -12.08 -1.40 6.00
CA ALA A 23 -12.41 -2.78 6.31
C ALA A 23 -13.60 -3.30 5.49
N ARG A 24 -14.66 -2.49 5.32
CA ARG A 24 -15.80 -2.85 4.46
C ARG A 24 -15.38 -3.06 3.01
N ARG A 25 -14.51 -2.20 2.46
CA ARG A 25 -14.03 -2.34 1.10
C ARG A 25 -13.14 -3.59 0.96
N PHE A 26 -12.27 -3.84 1.93
CA PHE A 26 -11.43 -5.03 1.95
C PHE A 26 -12.26 -6.32 2.02
N ALA A 27 -13.35 -6.33 2.79
CA ALA A 27 -14.27 -7.48 2.85
C ALA A 27 -15.00 -7.79 1.54
N GLN A 28 -14.99 -6.88 0.56
CA GLN A 28 -15.54 -7.11 -0.79
C GLN A 28 -14.51 -7.75 -1.75
N CYS A 29 -13.25 -7.84 -1.35
CA CYS A 29 -12.19 -8.47 -2.15
C CYS A 29 -12.18 -9.98 -1.93
N SER A 30 -11.89 -10.75 -2.99
CA SER A 30 -11.71 -12.19 -2.85
C SER A 30 -10.33 -12.50 -2.24
N VAL A 31 -10.21 -13.66 -1.59
CA VAL A 31 -8.90 -14.14 -1.13
C VAL A 31 -7.96 -14.24 -2.32
N GLY A 32 -6.78 -13.63 -2.21
CA GLY A 32 -5.79 -13.56 -3.29
C GLY A 32 -5.92 -12.35 -4.23
N ASP A 33 -6.98 -11.55 -4.14
CA ASP A 33 -7.07 -10.28 -4.88
C ASP A 33 -6.16 -9.20 -4.29
N VAL A 34 -5.78 -9.33 -3.02
CA VAL A 34 -5.06 -8.32 -2.25
C VAL A 34 -3.72 -8.87 -1.80
N MET A 35 -2.67 -8.08 -1.93
CA MET A 35 -1.33 -8.41 -1.43
C MET A 35 -0.64 -7.17 -0.84
N ILE A 36 0.47 -7.37 -0.14
CA ILE A 36 1.39 -6.28 0.25
C ILE A 36 2.78 -6.56 -0.31
N SER A 37 3.60 -5.53 -0.50
CA SER A 37 5.00 -5.72 -0.88
C SER A 37 5.86 -6.15 0.31
N ALA A 38 7.01 -6.77 0.03
CA ALA A 38 8.04 -7.01 1.03
C ALA A 38 8.52 -5.70 1.73
N ILE A 39 8.48 -4.57 1.02
CA ILE A 39 8.86 -3.25 1.58
C ILE A 39 7.81 -2.81 2.61
N THR A 40 6.52 -2.86 2.24
CA THR A 40 5.39 -2.58 3.15
C THR A 40 5.45 -3.47 4.38
N PHE A 41 5.76 -4.76 4.22
CA PHE A 41 5.92 -5.67 5.35
C PHE A 41 7.07 -5.25 6.28
N ALA A 42 8.22 -4.87 5.73
CA ALA A 42 9.36 -4.38 6.52
C ALA A 42 9.05 -3.09 7.29
N GLU A 43 8.30 -2.16 6.70
CA GLU A 43 7.84 -0.93 7.37
C GLU A 43 6.91 -1.26 8.56
N LEU A 44 6.00 -2.21 8.38
CA LEU A 44 5.09 -2.66 9.45
C LEU A 44 5.86 -3.37 10.58
N GLU A 45 6.82 -4.23 10.25
CA GLU A 45 7.71 -4.86 11.23
C GLU A 45 8.49 -3.83 12.04
N PHE A 46 9.06 -2.83 11.37
CA PHE A 46 9.75 -1.72 12.04
C PHE A 46 8.79 -0.96 12.96
N GLY A 47 7.57 -0.68 12.50
CA GLY A 47 6.52 -0.07 13.31
C GLY A 47 6.18 -0.85 14.58
N VAL A 48 6.18 -2.19 14.52
CA VAL A 48 6.01 -3.06 15.70
C VAL A 48 7.17 -2.91 16.67
N LEU A 49 8.41 -2.87 16.18
CA LEU A 49 9.62 -2.80 17.03
C LEU A 49 9.69 -1.49 17.84
N VAL A 50 9.32 -0.37 17.21
CA VAL A 50 9.38 0.96 17.85
C VAL A 50 8.13 1.29 18.68
N SER A 51 7.07 0.47 18.60
CA SER A 51 5.84 0.69 19.36
C SER A 51 6.03 0.49 20.86
N SER A 52 5.32 1.28 21.67
CA SER A 52 5.22 1.10 23.12
C SER A 52 4.50 -0.20 23.52
N ASP A 53 3.61 -0.73 22.67
CA ASP A 53 2.93 -2.01 22.89
C ASP A 53 3.25 -3.01 21.78
N ARG A 54 4.49 -3.49 21.81
CA ARG A 54 5.04 -4.43 20.82
C ARG A 54 4.21 -5.72 20.72
N VAL A 55 3.73 -6.23 21.85
CA VAL A 55 2.97 -7.50 21.89
C VAL A 55 1.65 -7.35 21.14
N ARG A 56 0.90 -6.28 21.41
CA ARG A 56 -0.36 -6.00 20.71
C ARG A 56 -0.12 -5.75 19.23
N GLN A 57 0.86 -4.91 18.87
CA GLN A 57 1.14 -4.62 17.46
C GLN A 57 1.60 -5.85 16.68
N ARG A 58 2.43 -6.71 17.29
CA ARG A 58 2.84 -7.98 16.69
C ARG A 58 1.64 -8.89 16.41
N ARG A 59 0.67 -8.98 17.32
CA ARG A 59 -0.56 -9.75 17.10
C ARG A 59 -1.37 -9.20 15.93
N HIS A 60 -1.53 -7.89 15.83
CA HIS A 60 -2.21 -7.26 14.70
C HIS A 60 -1.51 -7.56 13.37
N LEU A 61 -0.18 -7.45 13.32
CA LEU A 61 0.59 -7.73 12.11
C LEU A 61 0.48 -9.20 11.71
N ASN A 62 0.61 -10.12 12.68
CA ASN A 62 0.46 -11.55 12.45
C ASN A 62 -0.93 -11.92 11.92
N ASN A 63 -1.99 -11.24 12.38
CA ASN A 63 -3.34 -11.46 11.87
C ASN A 63 -3.51 -10.91 10.45
N LEU A 64 -2.88 -9.79 10.12
CA LEU A 64 -2.93 -9.19 8.79
C LEU A 64 -2.28 -10.12 7.73
N ILE A 65 -1.07 -10.62 8.00
CA ILE A 65 -0.32 -11.44 7.04
C ILE A 65 -0.87 -12.86 6.85
N LYS A 66 -1.77 -13.31 7.73
CA LYS A 66 -2.54 -14.56 7.52
C LYS A 66 -3.54 -14.43 6.38
N SER A 67 -4.10 -13.23 6.21
CA SER A 67 -5.15 -12.95 5.21
C SER A 67 -4.60 -12.31 3.94
N ILE A 68 -3.46 -11.63 4.03
CA ILE A 68 -2.87 -10.87 2.94
C ILE A 68 -1.46 -11.39 2.66
N PRO A 69 -1.22 -12.05 1.52
CA PRO A 69 0.11 -12.54 1.17
C PRO A 69 1.12 -11.41 0.99
N VAL A 70 2.36 -11.66 1.42
CA VAL A 70 3.50 -10.78 1.16
C VAL A 70 4.13 -11.16 -0.18
N GLY A 71 4.04 -10.25 -1.15
CA GLY A 71 4.69 -10.38 -2.43
C GLY A 71 6.20 -10.28 -2.33
N ARG A 72 6.89 -11.16 -3.05
CA ARG A 72 8.33 -11.02 -3.30
C ARG A 72 8.55 -9.72 -4.08
N LEU A 73 9.56 -8.95 -3.68
CA LEU A 73 10.08 -7.88 -4.51
C LEU A 73 10.76 -8.51 -5.73
N MET A 74 9.98 -8.73 -6.78
CA MET A 74 10.55 -9.06 -8.08
C MET A 74 11.18 -7.79 -8.63
N HIS A 75 12.50 -7.80 -8.77
CA HIS A 75 13.16 -6.94 -9.76
C HIS A 75 12.48 -7.31 -11.09
N ALA A 76 11.68 -6.39 -11.63
CA ALA A 76 11.21 -6.54 -12.99
C ALA A 76 12.46 -6.58 -13.88
N PRO A 77 12.67 -7.60 -14.74
CA PRO A 77 13.71 -7.51 -15.76
C PRO A 77 13.35 -6.29 -16.60
N GLN A 78 14.11 -5.20 -16.49
CA GLN A 78 13.76 -3.91 -17.10
C GLN A 78 13.57 -4.08 -18.61
N PRO A 79 12.39 -3.80 -19.18
CA PRO A 79 12.28 -3.52 -20.60
C PRO A 79 11.82 -2.07 -20.73
N LEU A 80 12.79 -1.21 -21.07
CA LEU A 80 12.62 0.16 -21.55
C LEU A 80 11.76 1.08 -20.67
N MET A 81 12.45 1.92 -19.90
CA MET A 81 11.93 3.18 -19.37
C MET A 81 11.26 3.97 -20.51
N ALA A 82 9.94 3.86 -20.66
CA ALA A 82 9.17 4.93 -21.26
C ALA A 82 9.26 6.11 -20.27
N PRO A 83 9.71 7.31 -20.68
CA PRO A 83 9.84 8.41 -19.75
C PRO A 83 8.47 8.69 -19.14
N TYR A 84 8.41 8.69 -17.81
CA TYR A 84 7.32 9.26 -17.04
C TYR A 84 7.21 10.74 -17.45
N ALA A 85 6.52 11.03 -18.55
CA ALA A 85 6.21 12.38 -18.97
C ALA A 85 5.24 12.95 -17.94
N MET A 86 5.75 13.80 -17.04
CA MET A 86 4.90 14.62 -16.20
C MET A 86 3.91 15.38 -17.08
N ARG A 87 2.61 15.11 -16.91
CA ARG A 87 1.56 15.94 -17.47
C ARG A 87 1.73 17.35 -16.89
N PRO A 88 1.94 18.41 -17.70
CA PRO A 88 2.01 19.76 -17.17
C PRO A 88 0.66 20.10 -16.51
N LYS A 89 0.71 20.59 -15.27
CA LYS A 89 -0.45 21.16 -14.59
C LYS A 89 -0.76 22.49 -15.28
N ASN A 90 -1.85 22.51 -16.04
CA ASN A 90 -2.61 23.68 -16.48
C ASN A 90 -1.83 25.01 -16.53
N ALA A 91 -1.15 25.27 -17.65
CA ALA A 91 -0.80 26.65 -18.00
C ALA A 91 -2.11 27.36 -18.39
N LYS A 92 -2.76 28.01 -17.40
CA LYS A 92 -3.81 28.99 -17.67
C LYS A 92 -3.20 30.04 -18.60
N GLY A 93 -3.89 30.26 -19.73
CA GLY A 93 -3.51 31.27 -20.71
C GLY A 93 -3.34 32.64 -20.06
N ILE A 94 -2.19 33.25 -20.31
CA ILE A 94 -2.05 34.69 -20.30
C ILE A 94 -1.68 35.05 -21.73
N SER A 95 -2.71 35.30 -22.52
CA SER A 95 -2.62 36.05 -23.77
C SER A 95 -2.15 37.45 -23.41
N SER A 96 -0.88 37.77 -23.64
CA SER A 96 -0.47 39.16 -23.83
C SER A 96 -0.30 39.37 -25.33
N THR A 97 -1.34 39.93 -25.93
CA THR A 97 -1.26 40.61 -27.21
C THR A 97 -0.26 41.75 -27.12
N ASN A 98 0.51 41.89 -28.20
CA ASN A 98 1.20 43.06 -28.74
C ASN A 98 1.12 44.36 -27.92
#